data_AF-A0A7W0JQS7-F1
#
_entry.id   AF-A0A7W0JQS7-F1
#
_cell.length_a   1.000
_cell.length_b   1.000
_cell.length_c   1.000
_cell.angle_alpha   90.00
_cell.angle_beta   90.00
_cell.angle_gamma   90.00
#
_symmetry.space_group_name_H-M   'P 1'
#
loop_
_entity.id
_entity.type
_entity.pdbx_description
1 polymer ?
#
loop_
_entity_poly.entity_id
_entity_poly.type
_entity_poly.pdbx_seq_one_letter_code
_entity_poly.pdbx_strand_id
1 'polypeptide(L)'
;MFEYPLNEAFSLAERLRETERQIAVLHGEQLRLMAQLYARAPEWITAAEDTPGLVDAAEVAAAEIGVALRVSRRAAMDRLGLALSLRYLPDIAAALGRGELSLSKARIITDAVGDLTAEAAAQVQARVLPRAPGQTPAGLGASVARAVLAADPDA
;
A
#
# COMPACT_ATOMS: atom_id res chain seq x y z
N MET A 1 -13.65 44.81 -2.75
CA MET A 1 -12.88 44.02 -1.76
C MET A 1 -13.68 42.73 -1.58
N PHE A 2 -13.32 41.68 -2.31
CA PHE A 2 -14.04 40.40 -2.28
C PHE A 2 -13.66 39.69 -0.98
N GLU A 3 -14.54 39.76 0.03
CA GLU A 3 -14.56 38.75 1.09
C GLU A 3 -14.93 37.43 0.42
N TYR A 4 -13.92 36.67 -0.02
CA TYR A 4 -14.12 35.23 -0.17
C TYR A 4 -14.55 34.72 1.20
N PRO A 5 -15.77 34.19 1.37
CA PRO A 5 -16.22 33.78 2.69
C PRO A 5 -15.30 32.63 3.11
N LEU A 6 -14.50 32.85 4.15
CA LEU A 6 -13.61 31.85 4.73
C LEU A 6 -14.33 30.51 5.00
N ASN A 7 -15.66 30.53 5.12
CA ASN A 7 -16.50 29.33 5.25
C ASN A 7 -16.48 28.40 4.03
N GLU A 8 -16.37 28.92 2.81
CA GLU A 8 -16.52 28.13 1.59
C GLU A 8 -15.19 27.45 1.26
N ALA A 9 -14.08 28.19 1.39
CA ALA A 9 -12.74 27.62 1.30
C ALA A 9 -12.48 26.57 2.38
N PHE A 10 -12.95 26.81 3.62
CA PHE A 10 -12.86 25.83 4.71
C PHE A 10 -13.67 24.55 4.40
N SER A 11 -14.90 24.71 3.89
CA SER A 11 -15.74 23.59 3.43
C SER A 11 -15.10 22.80 2.28
N LEU A 12 -14.46 23.47 1.31
CA LEU A 12 -13.72 22.80 0.24
C LEU A 12 -12.51 22.03 0.76
N ALA A 13 -11.76 22.58 1.71
CA ALA A 13 -10.63 21.89 2.33
C ALA A 13 -11.07 20.66 3.14
N GLU A 14 -12.21 20.71 3.83
CA GLU A 14 -12.80 19.58 4.53
C GLU A 14 -13.24 18.48 3.56
N ARG A 15 -13.97 18.84 2.49
CA ARG A 15 -14.37 17.90 1.44
C ARG A 15 -13.18 17.26 0.75
N LEU A 16 -12.09 18.01 0.53
CA LEU A 16 -10.85 17.49 -0.04
C LEU A 16 -10.22 16.45 0.89
N ARG A 17 -10.13 16.73 2.21
CA ARG A 17 -9.59 15.79 3.20
C ARG A 17 -10.43 14.51 3.28
N GLU A 18 -11.75 14.62 3.30
CA GLU A 18 -12.63 13.46 3.32
C GLU A 18 -12.51 12.63 2.03
N THR A 19 -12.41 13.30 0.87
CA THR A 19 -12.18 12.61 -0.41
C THR A 19 -10.86 11.83 -0.40
N GLU A 20 -9.77 12.43 0.08
CA GLU A 20 -8.49 11.74 0.21
C GLU A 20 -8.60 10.51 1.13
N ARG A 21 -9.31 10.64 2.26
CA ARG A 21 -9.57 9.53 3.17
C ARG A 21 -10.33 8.39 2.48
N GLN A 22 -11.37 8.71 1.70
CA GLN A 22 -12.13 7.72 0.92
C GLN A 22 -11.29 7.05 -0.16
N ILE A 23 -10.44 7.81 -0.86
CA ILE A 23 -9.48 7.27 -1.83
C ILE A 23 -8.56 6.26 -1.13
N ALA A 24 -8.00 6.61 0.03
CA ALA A 24 -7.14 5.72 0.79
C ALA A 24 -7.83 4.40 1.19
N VAL A 25 -9.08 4.48 1.67
CA VAL A 25 -9.90 3.29 1.98
C VAL A 25 -10.10 2.42 0.74
N LEU A 26 -10.48 3.01 -0.40
CA LEU A 26 -10.68 2.27 -1.65
C LEU A 26 -9.39 1.67 -2.21
N HIS A 27 -8.25 2.34 -1.99
CA HIS A 27 -6.94 1.76 -2.29
C HIS A 27 -6.64 0.53 -1.41
N GLY A 28 -6.97 0.59 -0.12
CA GLY A 28 -6.90 -0.56 0.78
C GLY A 28 -7.77 -1.73 0.30
N GLU A 29 -8.99 -1.44 -0.15
CA GLU A 29 -9.88 -2.45 -0.75
C GLU A 29 -9.27 -3.08 -2.01
N GLN A 30 -8.80 -2.24 -2.94
CA GLN A 30 -8.21 -2.69 -4.19
C GLN A 30 -7.01 -3.63 -3.96
N LEU A 31 -6.11 -3.28 -3.03
CA LEU A 31 -4.96 -4.11 -2.70
C LEU A 31 -5.38 -5.45 -2.05
N ARG A 32 -6.41 -5.45 -1.21
CA ARG A 32 -6.94 -6.69 -0.62
C ARG A 32 -7.55 -7.60 -1.69
N LEU A 33 -8.26 -7.05 -2.67
CA LEU A 33 -8.81 -7.82 -3.79
C LEU A 33 -7.68 -8.42 -4.64
N MET A 34 -6.60 -7.67 -4.91
CA MET A 34 -5.42 -8.19 -5.61
C MET A 34 -4.76 -9.35 -4.86
N ALA A 35 -4.61 -9.23 -3.54
CA ALA A 35 -4.12 -10.32 -2.70
C ALA A 35 -5.03 -11.57 -2.74
N GLN A 36 -6.35 -11.37 -2.82
CA GLN A 36 -7.31 -12.48 -2.99
C GLN A 36 -7.24 -13.13 -4.37
N LEU A 37 -6.99 -12.36 -5.44
CA LEU A 37 -6.75 -12.92 -6.78
C LEU A 37 -5.51 -13.83 -6.76
N TYR A 38 -4.42 -13.38 -6.12
CA TYR A 38 -3.23 -14.22 -5.94
C TYR A 38 -3.51 -15.51 -5.16
N ALA A 39 -4.28 -15.43 -4.07
CA ALA A 39 -4.63 -16.62 -3.29
C ALA A 39 -5.45 -17.64 -4.10
N ARG A 40 -6.23 -17.19 -5.08
CA ARG A 40 -7.04 -18.05 -5.98
C ARG A 40 -6.31 -18.50 -7.24
N ALA A 41 -5.23 -17.83 -7.64
CA ALA A 41 -4.49 -18.14 -8.86
C ALA A 41 -4.09 -19.62 -9.02
N PRO A 42 -3.71 -20.38 -7.96
CA PRO A 42 -3.43 -21.81 -8.09
C PRO A 42 -4.62 -22.64 -8.62
N GLU A 43 -5.86 -22.24 -8.33
CA GLU A 43 -7.07 -22.91 -8.82
C GLU A 43 -7.22 -22.76 -10.35
N TRP A 44 -6.69 -21.67 -10.92
CA TRP A 44 -6.74 -21.42 -12.37
C TRP A 44 -5.57 -22.07 -13.11
N ILE A 45 -4.44 -22.26 -12.43
CA ILE A 45 -3.27 -22.98 -12.97
C ILE A 45 -3.58 -24.47 -13.12
N THR A 46 -4.23 -25.07 -12.13
CA THR A 46 -4.56 -26.51 -12.13
C THR A 46 -5.58 -26.91 -13.19
N ALA A 47 -6.35 -25.97 -13.72
CA ALA A 47 -7.28 -26.19 -14.83
C ALA A 47 -6.60 -26.27 -16.22
N ALA A 48 -5.32 -25.90 -16.32
CA ALA A 48 -4.53 -26.00 -17.54
C ALA A 48 -3.65 -27.27 -17.49
N GLU A 49 -4.21 -28.41 -17.90
CA GLU A 49 -3.67 -29.76 -17.65
C GLU A 49 -2.30 -30.08 -18.31
N ASP A 50 -1.75 -29.24 -19.19
CA ASP A 50 -0.61 -29.63 -20.05
C ASP A 50 0.77 -29.05 -19.68
N THR A 51 0.95 -28.34 -18.56
CA THR A 51 2.32 -27.94 -18.14
C THR A 51 2.49 -27.75 -16.61
N PRO A 52 2.59 -28.84 -15.84
CA PRO A 52 2.81 -28.76 -14.39
C PRO A 52 4.13 -28.02 -14.07
N GLY A 53 4.04 -26.92 -13.31
CA GLY A 53 5.19 -26.20 -12.76
C GLY A 53 5.73 -25.03 -13.58
N LEU A 54 5.11 -24.65 -14.71
CA LEU A 54 5.63 -23.57 -15.56
C LEU A 54 5.04 -22.18 -15.28
N VAL A 55 3.90 -22.08 -14.58
CA VAL A 55 3.14 -20.84 -14.45
C VAL A 55 3.12 -20.37 -12.99
N ASP A 56 3.74 -19.22 -12.73
CA ASP A 56 3.78 -18.57 -11.41
C ASP A 56 2.39 -17.99 -11.08
N ALA A 57 1.88 -18.28 -9.88
CA ALA A 57 0.63 -17.72 -9.36
C ALA A 57 0.62 -16.18 -9.37
N ALA A 58 1.78 -15.55 -9.18
CA ALA A 58 1.90 -14.10 -9.29
C ALA A 58 1.67 -13.60 -10.71
N GLU A 59 2.17 -14.30 -11.72
CA GLU A 59 1.97 -13.97 -13.13
C GLU A 59 0.50 -14.12 -13.55
N VAL A 60 -0.16 -15.20 -13.11
CA VAL A 60 -1.58 -15.40 -13.38
C VAL A 60 -2.42 -14.29 -12.75
N ALA A 61 -2.20 -14.00 -11.47
CA ALA A 61 -2.92 -12.93 -10.79
C ALA A 61 -2.64 -11.55 -11.43
N ALA A 62 -1.40 -11.28 -11.83
CA ALA A 62 -1.05 -10.04 -12.50
C ALA A 62 -1.67 -9.93 -13.90
N ALA A 63 -1.84 -11.04 -14.63
CA ALA A 63 -2.56 -11.05 -15.90
C ALA A 63 -4.04 -10.65 -15.71
N GLU A 64 -4.73 -11.24 -14.73
CA GLU A 64 -6.10 -10.88 -14.37
C GLU A 64 -6.23 -9.41 -13.95
N ILE A 65 -5.31 -8.92 -13.12
CA ILE A 65 -5.24 -7.49 -12.72
C ILE A 65 -5.02 -6.59 -13.94
N GLY A 66 -4.12 -6.99 -14.85
CA GLY A 66 -3.79 -6.25 -16.07
C GLY A 66 -5.01 -6.08 -16.97
N VAL A 67 -5.79 -7.14 -17.16
CA VAL A 67 -7.04 -7.13 -17.92
C VAL A 67 -8.10 -6.27 -17.23
N ALA A 68 -8.36 -6.51 -15.94
CA ALA A 68 -9.41 -5.83 -15.18
C ALA A 68 -9.18 -4.32 -15.08
N LEU A 69 -7.93 -3.88 -14.91
CA LEU A 69 -7.57 -2.48 -14.71
C LEU A 69 -7.00 -1.80 -15.96
N ARG A 70 -6.86 -2.52 -17.08
CA ARG A 70 -6.26 -2.05 -18.34
C ARG A 70 -4.88 -1.42 -18.14
N VAL A 71 -3.99 -2.16 -17.48
CA VAL A 71 -2.60 -1.72 -17.22
C VAL A 71 -1.58 -2.70 -17.75
N SER A 72 -0.34 -2.22 -17.91
CA SER A 72 0.77 -3.07 -18.35
C SER A 72 1.05 -4.17 -17.33
N ARG A 73 1.66 -5.27 -17.80
CA ARG A 73 2.13 -6.37 -16.95
C ARG A 73 3.00 -5.87 -15.80
N ARG A 74 3.96 -4.97 -16.07
CA ARG A 74 4.83 -4.40 -15.03
C ARG A 74 4.02 -3.65 -13.97
N ALA A 75 3.08 -2.80 -14.37
CA ALA A 75 2.23 -2.06 -13.44
C ALA A 75 1.33 -3.00 -12.61
N ALA A 76 0.83 -4.08 -13.20
CA ALA A 76 0.07 -5.10 -12.47
C ALA A 76 0.93 -5.82 -11.43
N MET A 77 2.14 -6.27 -11.82
CA MET A 77 3.11 -6.89 -10.91
C MET A 77 3.50 -5.97 -9.76
N ASP A 78 3.75 -4.68 -10.02
CA ASP A 78 4.14 -3.72 -8.98
C ASP A 78 3.01 -3.46 -7.97
N ARG A 79 1.75 -3.49 -8.44
CA ARG A 79 0.58 -3.39 -7.56
C ARG A 79 0.36 -4.66 -6.76
N LEU A 80 0.52 -5.82 -7.41
CA LEU A 80 0.43 -7.11 -6.74
C LEU A 80 1.53 -7.27 -5.68
N GLY A 81 2.76 -6.88 -5.99
CA GLY A 81 3.88 -6.89 -5.05
C GLY A 81 3.54 -6.11 -3.78
N LEU A 82 3.05 -4.87 -3.92
CA LEU A 82 2.58 -4.09 -2.76
C LEU A 82 1.45 -4.79 -1.99
N ALA A 83 0.45 -5.34 -2.70
CA ALA A 83 -0.66 -6.05 -2.07
C ALA A 83 -0.16 -7.25 -1.24
N LEU A 84 0.82 -7.99 -1.74
CA LEU A 84 1.41 -9.13 -1.04
C LEU A 84 2.28 -8.69 0.14
N SER A 85 3.09 -7.63 -0.01
CA SER A 85 3.87 -7.09 1.12
C SER A 85 2.98 -6.64 2.27
N LEU A 86 1.86 -5.97 1.98
CA LEU A 86 0.92 -5.51 3.01
C LEU A 86 0.22 -6.65 3.76
N ARG A 87 0.19 -7.88 3.23
CA ARG A 87 -0.31 -9.04 4.00
C ARG A 87 0.55 -9.35 5.22
N TYR A 88 1.84 -9.00 5.18
CA TYR A 88 2.78 -9.20 6.27
C TYR A 88 2.95 -7.94 7.14
N LEU A 89 2.28 -6.84 6.79
CA LEU A 89 2.31 -5.56 7.49
C LEU A 89 0.88 -5.14 7.89
N PRO A 90 0.22 -5.89 8.80
CA PRO A 90 -1.20 -5.71 9.11
C PRO A 90 -1.53 -4.33 9.66
N ASP A 91 -0.61 -3.70 10.41
CA ASP A 91 -0.84 -2.36 10.96
C ASP A 91 -0.84 -1.29 9.86
N ILE A 92 0.05 -1.41 8.87
CA ILE A 92 0.06 -0.53 7.68
C ILE A 92 -1.20 -0.74 6.85
N ALA A 93 -1.56 -2.01 6.60
CA ALA A 93 -2.76 -2.36 5.85
C ALA A 93 -4.04 -1.83 6.54
N ALA A 94 -4.11 -1.93 7.86
CA ALA A 94 -5.23 -1.44 8.65
C ALA A 94 -5.31 0.10 8.65
N ALA A 95 -4.18 0.80 8.79
CA ALA A 95 -4.15 2.26 8.73
C ALA A 95 -4.56 2.78 7.33
N LEU A 96 -4.14 2.12 6.25
CA LEU A 96 -4.63 2.41 4.89
C LEU A 96 -6.13 2.13 4.77
N GLY A 97 -6.59 0.97 5.25
CA GLY A 97 -8.00 0.56 5.20
C GLY A 97 -8.95 1.43 6.02
N ARG A 98 -8.45 2.19 7.01
CA ARG A 98 -9.21 3.21 7.75
C ARG A 98 -9.10 4.61 7.12
N GLY A 99 -8.24 4.78 6.12
CA GLY A 99 -7.95 6.07 5.49
C GLY A 99 -7.04 6.99 6.31
N GLU A 100 -6.33 6.45 7.30
CA GLU A 100 -5.36 7.19 8.13
C GLU A 100 -4.04 7.41 7.39
N LEU A 101 -3.70 6.49 6.49
CA LEU A 101 -2.56 6.61 5.57
C LEU A 101 -3.05 6.66 4.13
N SER A 102 -2.48 7.57 3.33
CA SER A 102 -2.61 7.52 1.88
C SER A 102 -1.78 6.36 1.30
N LEU A 103 -2.06 5.95 0.06
CA LEU A 103 -1.27 4.93 -0.64
C LEU A 103 0.22 5.28 -0.69
N SER A 104 0.56 6.55 -0.93
CA SER A 104 1.96 7.00 -1.02
C SER A 104 2.70 6.82 0.30
N LYS A 105 2.05 7.12 1.43
CA LYS A 105 2.64 6.91 2.77
C LYS A 105 2.79 5.43 3.11
N ALA A 106 1.78 4.62 2.77
CA ALA A 106 1.86 3.17 2.94
C ALA A 106 3.02 2.56 2.14
N ARG A 107 3.22 3.00 0.88
CA ARG A 107 4.38 2.60 0.05
C ARG A 107 5.71 2.98 0.69
N ILE A 108 5.87 4.24 1.11
CA ILE A 108 7.12 4.71 1.76
C ILE A 108 7.51 3.81 2.93
N ILE A 109 6.55 3.45 3.79
CA ILE A 109 6.84 2.59 4.95
C ILE A 109 7.11 1.16 4.50
N THR A 110 6.29 0.62 3.59
CA THR A 110 6.40 -0.77 3.09
C THR A 110 7.75 -1.01 2.41
N ASP A 111 8.17 -0.10 1.53
CA ASP A 111 9.42 -0.20 0.80
C ASP A 111 10.62 -0.16 1.77
N ALA A 112 10.55 0.67 2.81
CA ALA A 112 11.63 0.83 3.78
C ALA A 112 11.78 -0.35 4.75
N VAL A 113 10.73 -1.14 4.98
CA VAL A 113 10.79 -2.31 5.86
C VAL A 113 10.91 -3.63 5.10
N GLY A 114 10.87 -3.60 3.76
CA GLY A 114 10.82 -4.79 2.92
C GLY A 114 12.04 -5.72 3.06
N ASP A 115 13.21 -5.13 3.30
CA ASP A 115 14.49 -5.86 3.45
C ASP A 115 14.87 -6.12 4.91
N LEU A 116 14.07 -5.65 5.86
CA LEU A 116 14.35 -5.80 7.28
C LEU A 116 13.88 -7.15 7.83
N THR A 117 14.50 -7.58 8.94
CA THR A 117 13.94 -8.68 9.74
C THR A 117 12.55 -8.30 10.26
N ALA A 118 11.70 -9.30 10.54
CA ALA A 118 10.37 -9.06 11.09
C ALA A 118 10.40 -8.24 12.40
N GLU A 119 11.42 -8.44 13.24
CA GLU A 119 11.62 -7.69 14.46
C GLU A 119 11.97 -6.21 14.18
N ALA A 120 12.96 -5.95 13.32
CA ALA A 120 13.34 -4.59 12.95
C ALA A 120 12.19 -3.86 12.24
N ALA A 121 11.47 -4.53 11.33
CA ALA A 121 10.27 -3.99 10.69
C ALA A 121 9.19 -3.61 11.71
N ALA A 122 8.95 -4.42 12.75
CA ALA A 122 8.00 -4.11 13.81
C ALA A 122 8.42 -2.89 14.64
N GLN A 123 9.72 -2.77 14.96
CA GLN A 123 10.27 -1.61 15.67
C GLN A 123 10.10 -0.32 14.86
N VAL A 124 10.39 -0.36 13.55
CA VAL A 124 10.18 0.77 12.64
C VAL A 124 8.71 1.17 12.61
N GLN A 125 7.80 0.21 12.41
CA GLN A 125 6.35 0.45 12.36
C GLN A 125 5.84 1.12 13.64
N ALA A 126 6.18 0.58 14.81
CA ALA A 126 5.79 1.12 16.11
C ALA A 126 6.24 2.58 16.31
N ARG A 127 7.40 2.95 15.76
CA ARG A 127 7.95 4.30 15.87
C ARG A 127 7.30 5.29 14.91
N VAL A 128 6.98 4.88 13.68
CA VAL A 128 6.55 5.80 12.61
C VAL A 128 5.04 5.94 12.53
N LEU A 129 4.28 4.87 12.74
CA LEU A 129 2.83 4.84 12.55
C LEU A 129 2.08 5.91 13.35
N PRO A 130 2.37 6.15 14.65
CA PRO A 130 1.62 7.13 15.44
C PRO A 130 1.67 8.56 14.90
N ARG A 131 2.71 8.91 14.14
CA ARG A 131 2.90 10.25 13.57
C ARG A 131 2.71 10.32 12.05
N ALA A 132 2.61 9.18 11.37
CA ALA A 132 2.55 9.12 9.91
C ALA A 132 1.35 9.87 9.30
N PRO A 133 0.13 9.86 9.88
CA PRO A 133 -1.02 10.59 9.32
C PRO A 133 -0.76 12.10 9.21
N GLY A 134 -0.10 12.71 10.19
CA GLY A 134 0.17 14.15 10.24
C GLY A 134 1.39 14.62 9.44
N GLN A 135 2.22 13.71 8.91
CA GLN A 135 3.44 14.07 8.19
C GLN A 135 3.20 14.25 6.69
N THR A 136 4.01 15.09 6.04
CA THR A 136 4.13 15.07 4.57
C THR A 136 4.86 13.80 4.11
N PRO A 137 4.73 13.36 2.85
CA PRO A 137 5.48 12.21 2.34
C PRO A 137 7.00 12.33 2.54
N ALA A 138 7.58 13.51 2.28
CA ALA A 138 8.99 13.77 2.50
C ALA A 138 9.37 13.71 3.99
N GLY A 139 8.55 14.30 4.88
CA GLY A 139 8.77 14.23 6.32
C GLY A 139 8.68 12.81 6.86
N LEU A 140 7.72 12.03 6.37
CA LEU A 140 7.58 10.61 6.69
C LEU A 140 8.81 9.82 6.21
N GLY A 141 9.28 10.04 4.97
CA GLY A 141 10.50 9.39 4.46
C GLY A 141 11.70 9.65 5.37
N ALA A 142 11.91 10.89 5.80
CA ALA A 142 12.98 11.21 6.75
C ALA A 142 12.78 10.56 8.13
N SER A 143 11.53 10.47 8.61
CA SER A 143 11.22 9.78 9.87
C SER A 143 11.45 8.28 9.80
N VAL A 144 11.12 7.67 8.66
CA VAL A 144 11.29 6.24 8.40
C VAL A 144 12.78 5.92 8.30
N ALA A 145 13.56 6.68 7.53
CA ALA A 145 15.00 6.47 7.43
C ALA A 145 15.70 6.49 8.81
N ARG A 146 15.34 7.45 9.68
CA ARG A 146 15.85 7.49 11.07
C ARG A 146 15.39 6.32 11.92
N ALA A 147 14.20 5.78 11.67
CA ALA A 147 13.70 4.63 12.39
C ALA A 147 14.40 3.34 11.95
N VAL A 148 14.65 3.18 10.65
CA VAL A 148 15.40 2.06 10.06
C VAL A 148 16.81 2.02 10.64
N LEU A 149 17.58 3.11 10.53
CA LEU A 149 18.94 3.19 11.09
C LEU A 149 19.03 2.90 12.60
N ALA A 150 17.94 3.13 13.33
CA ALA A 150 17.91 2.85 14.76
C ALA A 150 17.54 1.39 15.08
N ALA A 151 16.77 0.73 14.22
CA ALA A 151 16.34 -0.67 14.37
C ALA A 151 17.34 -1.65 13.75
N ASP A 152 18.03 -1.22 12.70
CA ASP A 152 19.07 -1.94 11.98
C ASP A 152 20.19 -0.97 11.61
N PRO A 153 21.24 -0.86 12.44
CA PRO A 153 22.37 0.04 12.19
C PRO A 153 23.20 -0.31 10.95
N ASP A 154 23.07 -1.53 10.42
CA ASP A 154 23.85 -2.04 9.28
C ASP A 154 23.06 -1.96 7.95
N ALA A 155 21.85 -1.38 7.97
CA ALA A 155 20.96 -1.19 6.81
C ALA A 155 21.43 -0.12 5.81
#